data_AF-A0A7G8EXZ1-F1
#
_entry.id   AF-A0A7G8EXZ1-F1
#
_cell.length_a   1.000
_cell.length_b   1.000
_cell.length_c   1.000
_cell.angle_alpha   90.00
_cell.angle_beta   90.00
_cell.angle_gamma   90.00
#
_symmetry.space_group_name_H-M   'P 1'
#
loop_
_entity.id
_entity.type
_entity.pdbx_description
1 polymer ?
#
loop_
_entity_poly.entity_id
_entity_poly.type
_entity_poly.pdbx_seq_one_letter_code
_entity_poly.pdbx_strand_id
1 'polypeptide(L)'
;MRDHPIPAVTEPLQYRAIGVVRGIFKPESEDQPTRGHLVDADGQELEAVVLGRMLTLMRRHLNMSQPHLWVVYPRCREAGQLHLQIAGIWEPSTLAASRDDVEAVDPTVDQLPEGDDYFSIRGELIYTKPESSELVIKVRQLPRADGFKPLPFKLQLSGDVELAHLRHFVSLDVRRQDQVLQVESVEVIAPMPTRGGKGRGGASRRGGAGAGARNRPAHNG
;
A
#
# COMPACT_ATOMS: atom_id res chain seq x y z
N MET A 1 2.08 8.03 -22.64
CA MET A 1 2.18 7.99 -21.16
C MET A 1 3.24 6.94 -20.89
N ARG A 2 4.40 7.30 -20.31
CA ARG A 2 5.48 6.32 -20.11
C ARG A 2 4.93 5.22 -19.19
N ASP A 3 5.06 3.96 -19.60
CA ASP A 3 4.80 2.85 -18.69
C ASP A 3 5.71 3.05 -17.47
N HIS A 4 5.15 2.98 -16.27
CA HIS A 4 5.87 3.12 -15.01
C HIS A 4 5.41 1.98 -14.10
N PRO A 5 6.30 1.29 -13.38
CA PRO A 5 5.94 0.10 -12.61
C PRO A 5 5.02 0.43 -11.42
N ILE A 6 5.05 1.69 -10.98
CA ILE A 6 4.22 2.27 -9.94
C ILE A 6 3.24 3.21 -10.64
N PRO A 7 1.98 2.81 -10.87
CA PRO A 7 1.00 3.66 -11.54
C PRO A 7 0.78 4.97 -10.79
N ALA A 8 0.46 6.03 -11.53
CA ALA A 8 0.10 7.32 -10.93
C ALA A 8 -1.16 7.19 -10.06
N VAL A 9 -1.24 8.05 -9.05
CA VAL A 9 -2.46 8.19 -8.23
C VAL A 9 -3.56 8.84 -9.06
N THR A 10 -4.75 8.26 -9.04
CA THR A 10 -5.93 8.77 -9.77
C THR A 10 -7.01 9.31 -8.83
N GLU A 11 -7.04 8.87 -7.57
CA GLU A 11 -8.06 9.28 -6.60
C GLU A 11 -7.42 9.86 -5.32
N PRO A 12 -8.02 10.92 -4.71
CA PRO A 12 -7.47 11.56 -3.52
C PRO A 12 -7.22 10.58 -2.36
N LEU A 13 -8.17 9.67 -2.11
CA LEU A 13 -8.08 8.65 -1.03
C LEU A 13 -7.78 7.24 -1.57
N GLN A 14 -6.99 7.15 -2.64
CA GLN A 14 -6.54 5.87 -3.20
C GLN A 14 -5.52 5.20 -2.28
N TYR A 15 -5.93 4.11 -1.64
CA TYR A 15 -5.03 3.24 -0.90
C TYR A 15 -4.06 2.55 -1.85
N ARG A 16 -2.78 2.48 -1.46
CA ARG A 16 -1.76 1.68 -2.14
C ARG A 16 -0.64 1.32 -1.17
N ALA A 17 0.04 0.24 -1.46
CA ALA A 17 1.35 -0.06 -0.90
C ALA A 17 2.06 -0.90 -1.95
N ILE A 18 2.91 -0.26 -2.73
CA ILE A 18 3.61 -0.84 -3.88
C ILE A 18 4.99 -0.23 -3.94
N GLY A 19 5.98 -1.04 -4.24
CA GLY A 19 7.35 -0.58 -4.41
C GLY A 19 8.10 -1.40 -5.42
N VAL A 20 9.38 -1.08 -5.53
CA VAL A 20 10.34 -1.71 -6.41
C VAL A 20 11.55 -2.12 -5.59
N VAL A 21 12.02 -3.35 -5.75
CA VAL A 21 13.20 -3.87 -5.04
C VAL A 21 14.08 -4.60 -6.03
N ARG A 22 15.36 -4.26 -6.08
CA ARG A 22 16.33 -4.97 -6.91
C ARG A 22 16.92 -6.15 -6.15
N GLY A 23 16.94 -7.32 -6.78
CA GLY A 23 17.57 -8.49 -6.18
C GLY A 23 17.38 -9.78 -6.95
N ILE A 24 17.97 -10.85 -6.43
CA ILE A 24 17.89 -12.21 -6.97
C ILE A 24 16.87 -12.98 -6.14
N PHE A 25 15.77 -13.43 -6.77
CA PHE A 25 14.82 -14.29 -6.08
C PHE A 25 15.33 -15.74 -6.04
N LYS A 26 15.46 -16.28 -4.83
CA LYS A 26 15.85 -17.67 -4.56
C LYS A 26 14.66 -18.40 -3.94
N PRO A 27 14.08 -19.42 -4.61
CA PRO A 27 13.02 -20.22 -4.01
C PRO A 27 13.56 -21.00 -2.81
N GLU A 28 12.70 -21.26 -1.82
CA GLU A 28 13.03 -22.03 -0.62
C GLU A 28 13.33 -23.50 -0.95
N SER A 29 12.59 -24.06 -1.91
CA SER A 29 12.86 -25.38 -2.48
C SER A 29 12.28 -25.51 -3.89
N GLU A 30 12.68 -26.54 -4.63
CA GLU A 30 12.12 -26.83 -5.96
C GLU A 30 10.60 -27.11 -5.90
N ASP A 31 10.13 -27.71 -4.81
CA ASP A 31 8.71 -28.01 -4.56
C ASP A 31 7.89 -26.77 -4.15
N GLN A 32 8.55 -25.71 -3.66
CA GLN A 32 7.93 -24.45 -3.25
C GLN A 32 8.43 -23.26 -4.08
N PRO A 33 8.23 -23.28 -5.41
CA PRO A 33 8.80 -22.27 -6.33
C PRO A 33 8.21 -20.86 -6.15
N THR A 34 7.14 -20.73 -5.36
CA THR A 34 6.48 -19.47 -5.06
C THR A 34 6.97 -18.81 -3.79
N ARG A 35 7.69 -19.52 -2.91
CA ARG A 35 8.15 -19.00 -1.62
C ARG A 35 9.67 -19.04 -1.59
N GLY A 36 10.26 -18.07 -0.93
CA GLY A 36 11.71 -17.99 -0.82
C GLY A 36 12.15 -16.62 -0.35
N HIS A 37 13.31 -16.20 -0.82
CA HIS A 37 13.94 -14.95 -0.42
C HIS A 37 14.33 -14.13 -1.63
N LEU A 38 14.18 -12.82 -1.53
CA LEU A 38 14.80 -11.88 -2.43
C LEU A 38 16.12 -11.43 -1.79
N VAL A 39 17.23 -11.70 -2.46
CA VAL A 39 18.57 -11.33 -2.00
C VAL A 39 18.99 -10.05 -2.72
N ASP A 40 19.21 -8.98 -1.97
CA ASP A 40 19.62 -7.69 -2.53
C ASP A 40 21.13 -7.61 -2.78
N ALA A 41 21.61 -6.44 -3.23
CA ALA A 41 23.02 -6.22 -3.56
C ALA A 41 23.95 -6.31 -2.34
N ASP A 42 23.44 -6.05 -1.14
CA ASP A 42 24.17 -6.13 0.13
C ASP A 42 24.13 -7.54 0.72
N GLY A 43 23.41 -8.47 0.08
CA GLY A 43 23.24 -9.85 0.53
C GLY A 43 22.15 -10.01 1.58
N GLN A 44 21.35 -8.98 1.84
CA GLN A 44 20.21 -9.08 2.76
C GLN A 44 19.12 -9.94 2.12
N GLU A 45 18.65 -10.92 2.91
CA GLU A 45 17.55 -11.78 2.51
C GLU A 45 16.22 -11.20 3.01
N LEU A 46 15.28 -10.99 2.09
CA LEU A 46 13.93 -10.53 2.35
C LEU A 46 12.97 -11.67 2.03
N GLU A 47 12.16 -12.08 3.00
CA GLU A 47 11.15 -13.10 2.72
C GLU A 47 10.22 -12.65 1.60
N ALA A 48 10.02 -13.52 0.61
CA ALA A 48 9.25 -13.19 -0.56
C ALA A 48 8.30 -14.31 -0.95
N VAL A 49 7.13 -13.90 -1.46
CA VAL A 49 6.20 -14.78 -2.16
C VAL A 49 5.94 -14.27 -3.57
N VAL A 50 6.09 -15.13 -4.56
CA VAL A 50 5.77 -14.87 -5.96
C VAL A 50 4.28 -15.10 -6.18
N LEU A 51 3.58 -14.08 -6.66
CA LEU A 51 2.18 -14.20 -7.04
C LEU A 51 2.06 -15.03 -8.32
N GLY A 52 1.15 -16.00 -8.35
CA GLY A 52 1.17 -17.12 -9.31
C GLY A 52 1.18 -16.76 -10.81
N ARG A 53 0.68 -15.60 -11.21
CA ARG A 53 0.76 -15.13 -12.60
C ARG A 53 2.20 -14.87 -13.07
N MET A 54 3.12 -14.61 -12.14
CA MET A 54 4.51 -14.26 -12.42
C MET A 54 5.42 -15.50 -12.62
N LEU A 55 5.05 -16.65 -12.06
CA LEU A 55 5.87 -17.87 -12.10
C LEU A 55 6.22 -18.30 -13.52
N THR A 56 5.25 -18.25 -14.43
CA THR A 56 5.46 -18.66 -15.84
C THR A 56 6.42 -17.72 -16.54
N LEU A 57 6.37 -16.42 -16.23
CA LEU A 57 7.26 -15.42 -16.81
C LEU A 57 8.69 -15.63 -16.32
N MET A 58 8.87 -15.80 -15.00
CA MET A 58 10.18 -16.04 -14.38
C MET A 58 10.88 -17.26 -14.96
N ARG A 59 10.17 -18.38 -15.13
CA ARG A 59 10.77 -19.64 -15.61
C ARG A 59 11.14 -19.61 -17.09
N ARG A 60 10.45 -18.81 -17.91
CA ARG A 60 10.58 -18.86 -19.37
C ARG A 60 11.43 -17.74 -19.95
N HIS A 61 11.44 -16.58 -19.29
CA HIS A 61 11.94 -15.34 -19.88
C HIS A 61 12.99 -14.62 -19.03
N LEU A 62 13.22 -15.04 -17.78
CA LEU A 62 14.17 -14.37 -16.88
C LEU A 62 15.35 -15.27 -16.53
N ASN A 63 16.54 -14.66 -16.48
CA ASN A 63 17.72 -15.30 -15.93
C ASN A 63 17.74 -15.13 -14.40
N MET A 64 17.18 -16.10 -13.69
CA MET A 64 17.09 -16.09 -12.22
C MET A 64 18.42 -16.08 -11.45
N SER A 65 19.58 -16.12 -12.15
CA SER A 65 20.90 -15.93 -11.53
C SER A 65 21.36 -14.46 -11.49
N GLN A 66 20.61 -13.56 -12.13
CA GLN A 66 20.92 -12.14 -12.22
C GLN A 66 19.95 -11.31 -11.37
N PRO A 67 20.39 -10.15 -10.86
CA PRO A 67 19.51 -9.25 -10.13
C PRO A 67 18.49 -8.64 -11.07
N HIS A 68 17.23 -8.68 -10.66
CA HIS A 68 16.11 -8.10 -11.40
C HIS A 68 15.42 -7.03 -10.56
N LEU A 69 14.76 -6.07 -11.22
CA LEU A 69 13.96 -5.06 -10.54
C LEU A 69 12.51 -5.52 -10.38
N TRP A 70 12.14 -5.94 -9.17
CA TRP A 70 10.86 -6.54 -8.88
C TRP A 70 9.83 -5.51 -8.46
N VAL A 71 8.62 -5.59 -9.02
CA VAL A 71 7.46 -4.85 -8.51
C VAL A 71 6.84 -5.66 -7.38
N VAL A 72 6.77 -5.06 -6.19
CA VAL A 72 6.41 -5.75 -4.95
C VAL A 72 5.32 -5.04 -4.17
N TYR A 73 4.57 -5.82 -3.39
CA TYR A 73 3.71 -5.30 -2.33
C TYR A 73 4.32 -5.62 -0.96
N PRO A 74 4.63 -4.63 -0.11
CA PRO A 74 5.14 -4.89 1.22
C PRO A 74 4.04 -5.44 2.14
N ARG A 75 4.46 -6.30 3.05
CA ARG A 75 3.70 -6.84 4.17
C ARG A 75 4.59 -6.85 5.40
N CYS A 76 4.03 -6.53 6.56
CA CYS A 76 4.68 -6.72 7.85
C CYS A 76 3.86 -7.81 8.56
N ARG A 77 4.41 -9.03 8.66
CA ARG A 77 3.76 -10.10 9.45
C ARG A 77 4.04 -9.88 10.94
N GLU A 78 5.30 -9.58 11.24
CA GLU A 78 5.84 -9.35 12.58
C GLU A 78 6.69 -8.07 12.58
N ALA A 79 6.94 -7.52 13.76
CA ALA A 79 7.76 -6.31 13.90
C ALA A 79 9.19 -6.58 13.41
N GLY A 80 9.67 -5.75 12.48
CA GLY A 80 11.00 -5.88 11.89
C GLY A 80 11.15 -6.97 10.82
N GLN A 81 10.07 -7.66 10.44
CA GLN A 81 10.11 -8.68 9.38
C GLN A 81 9.36 -8.20 8.14
N LEU A 82 10.11 -7.68 7.17
CA LEU A 82 9.57 -7.25 5.89
C LEU A 82 9.36 -8.47 4.99
N HIS A 83 8.11 -8.68 4.62
CA HIS A 83 7.72 -9.73 3.67
C HIS A 83 7.23 -9.10 2.37
N LEU A 84 7.79 -9.51 1.24
CA LEU A 84 7.49 -8.97 -0.08
C LEU A 84 6.58 -9.91 -0.87
N GLN A 85 5.53 -9.37 -1.47
CA GLN A 85 4.75 -10.11 -2.47
C GLN A 85 5.15 -9.64 -3.86
N ILE A 86 5.89 -10.47 -4.61
CA ILE A 86 6.35 -10.17 -5.97
C ILE A 86 5.16 -10.27 -6.92
N ALA A 87 4.80 -9.13 -7.52
CA ALA A 87 3.65 -8.97 -8.40
C ALA A 87 4.03 -8.79 -9.87
N GLY A 88 5.27 -8.38 -10.16
CA GLY A 88 5.76 -8.16 -11.51
C GLY A 88 7.26 -7.87 -11.56
N ILE A 89 7.75 -7.53 -12.74
CA ILE A 89 9.13 -7.11 -13.00
C ILE A 89 9.12 -5.82 -13.80
N TRP A 90 10.08 -4.95 -13.52
CA TRP A 90 10.35 -3.72 -14.28
C TRP A 90 11.69 -3.83 -15.00
N GLU A 91 11.66 -4.36 -16.21
CA GLU A 91 12.81 -4.41 -17.12
C GLU A 91 12.31 -4.22 -18.56
N PRO A 92 11.81 -3.02 -18.92
CA PRO A 92 11.36 -2.75 -20.28
C PRO A 92 12.40 -3.13 -21.34
N SER A 93 13.70 -2.99 -21.08
CA SER A 93 14.76 -3.39 -22.02
C SER A 93 14.75 -4.92 -22.29
N THR A 94 14.80 -5.75 -21.25
CA THR A 94 14.76 -7.21 -21.31
C THR A 94 13.45 -7.72 -21.92
N LEU A 95 12.32 -7.12 -21.51
CA LEU A 95 10.99 -7.54 -21.96
C LEU A 95 10.73 -7.16 -23.42
N ALA A 96 11.27 -6.03 -23.92
CA ALA A 96 11.15 -5.63 -25.32
C ALA A 96 12.04 -6.49 -26.23
N ALA A 97 13.28 -6.78 -25.83
CA ALA A 97 14.19 -7.65 -26.59
C ALA A 97 13.63 -9.08 -26.78
N SER A 98 12.79 -9.55 -25.85
CA SER A 98 12.11 -10.86 -25.96
C SER A 98 11.00 -10.93 -27.02
N ARG A 99 10.62 -9.79 -27.63
CA ARG A 99 9.51 -9.65 -28.60
C ARG A 99 9.96 -9.53 -30.07
N ASP A 100 11.17 -10.00 -30.39
CA ASP A 100 11.79 -9.99 -31.72
C ASP A 100 12.25 -8.61 -32.26
N ASP A 101 12.18 -7.56 -31.45
CA ASP A 101 12.79 -6.26 -31.76
C ASP A 101 14.28 -6.27 -31.33
N VAL A 102 15.14 -6.68 -32.26
CA VAL A 102 16.60 -6.87 -32.08
C VAL A 102 17.43 -5.58 -31.99
N GLU A 103 16.81 -4.43 -31.72
CA GLU A 103 17.59 -3.24 -31.35
C GLU A 103 17.95 -3.31 -29.86
N ALA A 104 19.24 -3.14 -29.54
CA ALA A 104 19.70 -3.05 -28.16
C ALA A 104 19.01 -1.87 -27.48
N VAL A 105 17.98 -2.16 -26.68
CA VAL A 105 17.26 -1.14 -25.94
C VAL A 105 18.22 -0.55 -24.90
N ASP A 106 18.30 0.78 -24.86
CA ASP A 106 19.13 1.51 -23.90
C ASP A 106 18.79 1.08 -22.46
N PRO A 107 19.72 0.48 -21.70
CA PRO A 107 19.46 0.00 -20.34
C PRO A 107 19.09 1.13 -19.35
N THR A 108 19.30 2.40 -19.71
CA THR A 108 18.84 3.53 -18.90
C THR A 108 17.30 3.59 -18.81
N VAL A 109 16.56 2.94 -19.70
CA VAL A 109 15.09 2.86 -19.63
C VAL A 109 14.58 2.03 -18.45
N ASP A 110 15.42 1.17 -17.89
CA ASP A 110 15.10 0.37 -16.70
C ASP A 110 15.30 1.18 -15.41
N GLN A 111 16.01 2.32 -15.48
CA GLN A 111 16.24 3.19 -14.32
C GLN A 111 14.99 3.99 -13.99
N LEU A 112 14.66 4.02 -12.71
CA LEU A 112 13.55 4.80 -12.17
C LEU A 112 14.09 6.10 -11.56
N PRO A 113 13.39 7.23 -11.74
CA PRO A 113 13.80 8.50 -11.13
C PRO A 113 13.80 8.43 -9.60
N GLU A 114 12.94 7.59 -9.01
CA GLU A 114 12.91 7.35 -7.57
C GLU A 114 14.03 6.41 -7.09
N GLY A 115 14.73 5.72 -7.99
CA GLY A 115 15.75 4.72 -7.67
C GLY A 115 15.19 3.37 -7.19
N ASP A 116 16.10 2.47 -6.82
CA ASP A 116 15.76 1.15 -6.28
C ASP A 116 15.27 1.25 -4.83
N ASP A 117 14.55 0.24 -4.33
CA ASP A 117 14.04 0.17 -2.95
C ASP A 117 13.01 1.23 -2.57
N TYR A 118 12.44 1.89 -3.57
CA TYR A 118 11.37 2.87 -3.40
C TYR A 118 10.00 2.22 -3.22
N PHE A 119 9.20 2.76 -2.30
CA PHE A 119 7.82 2.37 -2.04
C PHE A 119 6.92 3.60 -1.98
N SER A 120 5.81 3.54 -2.71
CA SER A 120 4.70 4.48 -2.59
C SER A 120 3.61 3.86 -1.71
N ILE A 121 3.40 4.45 -0.53
CA ILE A 121 2.45 3.96 0.47
C ILE A 121 1.40 5.04 0.77
N ARG A 122 0.12 4.71 0.56
CA ARG A 122 -1.01 5.58 0.90
C ARG A 122 -2.02 4.84 1.75
N GLY A 123 -2.38 5.44 2.88
CA GLY A 123 -3.30 4.82 3.82
C GLY A 123 -3.61 5.69 5.02
N GLU A 124 -4.25 5.09 6.01
CA GLU A 124 -4.69 5.76 7.23
C GLU A 124 -3.59 5.64 8.30
N LEU A 125 -3.09 6.76 8.83
CA LEU A 125 -2.18 6.77 9.97
C LEU A 125 -2.94 6.36 11.23
N ILE A 126 -2.67 5.16 11.76
CA ILE A 126 -3.39 4.61 12.91
C ILE A 126 -2.55 4.57 14.19
N TYR A 127 -1.25 4.81 14.08
CA TYR A 127 -0.32 4.90 15.19
C TYR A 127 0.87 5.76 14.75
N THR A 128 1.36 6.61 15.64
CA THR A 128 2.64 7.30 15.51
C THR A 128 3.21 7.54 16.90
N LYS A 129 4.52 7.38 17.03
CA LYS A 129 5.32 7.69 18.21
C LYS A 129 6.63 8.34 17.73
N PRO A 130 6.65 9.67 17.56
CA PRO A 130 7.80 10.39 17.03
C PRO A 130 9.08 10.19 17.85
N GLU A 131 8.97 9.97 19.16
CA GLU A 131 10.14 9.81 20.05
C GLU A 131 10.96 8.55 19.77
N SER A 132 10.35 7.53 19.13
CA SER A 132 11.07 6.35 18.65
C SER A 132 10.97 6.16 17.15
N SER A 133 10.54 7.20 16.42
CA SER A 133 10.35 7.17 14.96
C SER A 133 9.57 5.94 14.49
N GLU A 134 8.47 5.62 15.17
CA GLU A 134 7.61 4.48 14.85
C GLU A 134 6.25 4.96 14.38
N LEU A 135 5.77 4.45 13.25
CA LEU A 135 4.41 4.69 12.79
C LEU A 135 3.78 3.45 12.14
N VAL A 136 2.45 3.42 12.14
CA VAL A 136 1.69 2.35 11.49
C VAL A 136 0.66 2.94 10.54
N ILE A 137 0.77 2.54 9.27
CA ILE A 137 -0.22 2.85 8.24
C ILE A 137 -1.13 1.65 8.04
N LYS A 138 -2.43 1.90 8.11
CA LYS A 138 -3.45 0.93 7.73
C LYS A 138 -3.79 1.11 6.26
N VAL A 139 -3.58 0.05 5.49
CA VAL A 139 -3.84 0.02 4.05
C VAL A 139 -5.04 -0.89 3.77
N ARG A 140 -5.91 -0.46 2.85
CA ARG A 140 -7.08 -1.21 2.41
C ARG A 140 -6.88 -1.61 0.95
N GLN A 141 -7.20 -2.84 0.62
CA GLN A 141 -7.27 -3.25 -0.78
C GLN A 141 -8.66 -2.94 -1.32
N LEU A 142 -8.72 -2.55 -2.60
CA LEU A 142 -10.00 -2.38 -3.28
C LEU A 142 -10.75 -3.72 -3.33
N PRO A 143 -12.09 -3.71 -3.12
CA PRO A 143 -12.92 -4.88 -3.37
C PRO A 143 -12.70 -5.39 -4.79
N ARG A 144 -12.61 -6.70 -4.93
CA ARG A 144 -12.52 -7.35 -6.25
C ARG A 144 -13.92 -7.41 -6.89
N ALA A 145 -13.94 -7.58 -8.22
CA ALA A 145 -15.18 -7.66 -9.00
C ALA A 145 -16.06 -8.88 -8.62
N ASP A 146 -15.45 -9.92 -8.04
CA ASP A 146 -16.11 -11.10 -7.47
C ASP A 146 -16.80 -10.83 -6.12
N GLY A 147 -16.77 -9.60 -5.62
CA GLY A 147 -17.35 -9.20 -4.33
C GLY A 147 -16.46 -9.49 -3.13
N PHE A 148 -15.28 -10.10 -3.32
CA PHE A 148 -14.32 -10.32 -2.24
C PHE A 148 -13.82 -8.98 -1.72
N LYS A 149 -13.95 -8.78 -0.40
CA LYS A 149 -13.47 -7.60 0.32
C LYS A 149 -12.27 -8.01 1.18
N PRO A 150 -11.04 -7.78 0.73
CA PRO A 150 -9.87 -8.13 1.52
C PRO A 150 -9.87 -7.34 2.82
N LEU A 151 -9.43 -7.98 3.91
CA LEU A 151 -9.26 -7.27 5.17
C LEU A 151 -8.16 -6.21 5.03
N PRO A 152 -8.30 -5.05 5.69
CA PRO A 152 -7.21 -4.11 5.82
C PRO A 152 -6.00 -4.78 6.49
N PHE A 153 -4.81 -4.38 6.08
CA PHE A 153 -3.56 -4.79 6.72
C PHE A 153 -2.83 -3.56 7.25
N LYS A 154 -1.81 -3.81 8.08
CA LYS A 154 -1.00 -2.77 8.71
C LYS A 154 0.42 -2.87 8.19
N LEU A 155 1.05 -1.72 7.96
CA LEU A 155 2.48 -1.61 7.68
C LEU A 155 3.11 -0.85 8.83
N GLN A 156 4.14 -1.43 9.41
CA GLN A 156 5.03 -0.76 10.36
C GLN A 156 6.15 -0.10 9.57
N LEU A 157 6.39 1.16 9.87
CA LEU A 157 7.33 2.04 9.18
C LEU A 157 8.15 2.77 10.23
N SER A 158 9.38 3.14 9.86
CA SER A 158 10.20 4.03 10.66
C SER A 158 10.16 5.44 10.07
N GLY A 159 9.94 6.44 10.90
CA GLY A 159 9.85 7.84 10.51
C GLY A 159 9.03 8.66 11.49
N ASP A 160 9.02 9.97 11.25
CA ASP A 160 8.41 10.93 12.16
C ASP A 160 7.16 11.55 11.53
N VAL A 161 6.01 11.32 12.14
CA VAL A 161 4.75 11.99 11.78
C VAL A 161 4.10 12.51 13.05
N GLU A 162 3.78 13.81 13.08
CA GLU A 162 3.22 14.43 14.27
C GLU A 162 1.92 13.75 14.73
N LEU A 163 1.74 13.66 16.05
CA LEU A 163 0.55 13.06 16.66
C LEU A 163 -0.75 13.78 16.25
N ALA A 164 -0.66 15.06 15.88
CA ALA A 164 -1.78 15.85 15.35
C ALA A 164 -2.38 15.25 14.05
N HIS A 165 -1.58 14.50 13.28
CA HIS A 165 -2.00 13.84 12.06
C HIS A 165 -2.55 12.43 12.28
N LEU A 166 -2.62 11.95 13.53
CA LEU A 166 -3.24 10.66 13.83
C LEU A 166 -4.67 10.59 13.27
N ARG A 167 -5.00 9.47 12.62
CA ARG A 167 -6.24 9.26 11.85
C ARG A 167 -6.39 10.17 10.63
N HIS A 168 -5.30 10.65 10.05
CA HIS A 168 -5.34 11.22 8.71
C HIS A 168 -5.02 10.16 7.66
N PHE A 169 -5.54 10.36 6.45
CA PHE A 169 -5.04 9.73 5.26
C PHE A 169 -3.75 10.44 4.85
N VAL A 170 -2.70 9.67 4.64
CA VAL A 170 -1.36 10.17 4.29
C VAL A 170 -0.85 9.49 3.03
N SER A 171 -0.01 10.21 2.29
CA SER A 171 0.81 9.67 1.20
C SER A 171 2.26 9.73 1.64
N LEU A 172 2.96 8.61 1.55
CA LEU A 172 4.34 8.46 1.99
C LEU A 172 5.21 8.00 0.83
N ASP A 173 6.32 8.69 0.66
CA ASP A 173 7.48 8.18 -0.07
C ASP A 173 8.37 7.47 0.92
N VAL A 174 8.73 6.22 0.62
CA VAL A 174 9.37 5.32 1.57
C VAL A 174 10.52 4.58 0.88
N ARG A 175 11.62 4.43 1.60
CA ARG A 175 12.80 3.67 1.17
C ARG A 175 12.99 2.47 2.06
N ARG A 176 13.28 1.30 1.49
CA ARG A 176 13.74 0.18 2.29
C ARG A 176 15.20 0.38 2.70
N GLN A 177 15.49 0.14 3.97
CA GLN A 177 16.85 -0.02 4.51
C GLN A 177 16.85 -1.33 5.30
N ASP A 178 17.65 -2.30 4.86
CA ASP A 178 17.60 -3.67 5.36
C ASP A 178 16.17 -4.26 5.29
N GLN A 179 15.56 -4.54 6.45
CA GLN A 179 14.17 -5.00 6.60
C GLN A 179 13.21 -3.90 7.04
N VAL A 180 13.69 -2.66 7.18
CA VAL A 180 12.90 -1.53 7.66
C VAL A 180 12.43 -0.69 6.48
N LEU A 181 11.19 -0.24 6.54
CA LEU A 181 10.64 0.73 5.61
C LEU A 181 10.76 2.12 6.23
N GLN A 182 11.72 2.90 5.77
CA GLN A 182 12.04 4.25 6.24
C GLN A 182 11.26 5.29 5.44
N VAL A 183 10.56 6.19 6.13
CA VAL A 183 9.84 7.31 5.50
C VAL A 183 10.84 8.37 5.04
N GLU A 184 10.78 8.73 3.76
CA GLU A 184 11.53 9.84 3.15
C GLU A 184 10.69 11.12 3.12
N SER A 185 9.40 11.01 2.80
CA SER A 185 8.48 12.15 2.69
C SER A 185 7.07 11.79 3.18
N VAL A 186 6.33 12.79 3.66
CA VAL A 186 4.97 12.66 4.18
C VAL A 186 4.11 13.78 3.61
N GLU A 187 3.01 13.42 2.97
CA GLU A 187 1.92 14.33 2.61
C GLU A 187 0.67 13.97 3.42
N VAL A 188 0.15 14.93 4.18
CA VAL A 188 -1.12 14.76 4.93
C VAL A 188 -2.28 15.22 4.07
N ILE A 189 -3.18 14.31 3.73
CA ILE A 189 -4.22 14.56 2.72
C ILE A 189 -5.54 14.98 3.35
N ALA A 190 -6.09 14.17 4.25
CA ALA A 190 -7.41 14.44 4.82
C ALA A 190 -7.62 13.71 6.15
N PRO A 191 -8.40 14.27 7.10
CA PRO A 191 -8.83 13.53 8.29
C PRO A 191 -9.76 12.37 7.92
N MET A 192 -9.59 11.22 8.57
CA MET A 192 -10.43 10.04 8.36
C MET A 192 -11.58 9.99 9.37
N PRO A 193 -12.79 9.58 8.95
CA PRO A 193 -13.95 9.50 9.82
C PRO A 193 -13.74 8.48 10.94
N THR A 194 -13.98 8.92 12.18
CA THR A 194 -13.91 8.05 13.35
C THR A 194 -15.15 7.17 13.40
N ARG A 195 -14.99 5.85 13.33
CA ARG A 195 -16.07 4.92 13.72
C ARG A 195 -16.19 4.97 15.24
N GLY A 196 -16.94 5.94 15.76
CA GLY A 196 -17.14 6.11 17.20
C GLY A 196 -17.78 7.44 17.62
N GLY A 197 -17.82 8.45 16.75
CA GLY A 197 -18.57 9.67 17.02
C GLY A 197 -20.07 9.45 16.88
N LYS A 198 -20.72 8.97 17.94
CA LYS A 198 -22.16 9.22 18.15
C LYS A 198 -22.35 10.73 17.99
N GLY A 199 -23.02 11.17 16.92
CA GLY A 199 -23.36 12.56 16.70
C GLY A 199 -24.10 13.13 17.91
N ARG A 200 -23.38 13.90 18.72
CA ARG A 200 -23.94 14.80 19.72
C ARG A 200 -23.72 16.21 19.15
N GLY A 201 -24.77 16.79 18.59
CA GLY A 201 -24.77 18.22 18.25
C GLY A 201 -25.41 18.53 16.90
N GLY A 202 -26.73 18.71 16.90
CA GLY A 202 -27.49 19.21 15.76
C GLY A 202 -28.93 19.54 16.15
N ALA A 203 -29.09 20.32 17.23
CA ALA A 203 -30.39 20.86 17.61
C ALA A 203 -30.78 21.99 16.66
N SER A 204 -31.80 21.77 15.82
CA SER A 204 -32.55 22.89 15.22
C SER A 204 -33.89 23.04 15.93
N ARG A 205 -33.96 24.12 16.72
CA ARG A 205 -35.17 24.70 17.29
C ARG A 205 -36.23 24.91 16.20
N ARG A 206 -37.45 24.45 16.44
CA ARG A 206 -38.65 25.13 15.95
C ARG A 206 -39.60 25.30 17.14
N GLY A 207 -39.47 26.45 17.79
CA GLY A 207 -40.48 26.95 18.71
C GLY A 207 -41.69 27.44 17.92
N GLY A 208 -42.87 27.31 18.52
CA GLY A 208 -44.12 27.84 17.99
C GLY A 208 -45.28 27.40 18.87
N ALA A 209 -45.63 28.25 19.84
CA ALA A 209 -46.69 28.08 20.81
C ALA A 209 -48.11 28.13 20.21
N GLY A 210 -49.09 27.59 20.95
CA GLY A 210 -50.53 27.72 20.69
C GLY A 210 -51.29 26.49 21.22
N ALA A 211 -51.62 26.43 22.50
CA ALA A 211 -52.89 26.91 23.07
C ALA A 211 -54.11 26.11 22.58
N GLY A 212 -54.88 25.55 23.52
CA GLY A 212 -56.27 25.15 23.26
C GLY A 212 -56.66 23.78 23.82
N ALA A 213 -56.89 23.74 25.13
CA ALA A 213 -57.72 22.72 25.77
C ALA A 213 -59.04 22.55 25.00
N ARG A 214 -59.41 21.30 24.69
CA ARG A 214 -60.75 20.98 24.18
C ARG A 214 -61.51 20.16 25.21
N ASN A 215 -62.48 20.87 25.78
CA ASN A 215 -63.60 20.40 26.59
C ASN A 215 -64.23 19.11 26.05
N ARG A 216 -64.50 18.17 26.97
CA ARG A 216 -65.70 17.32 26.90
C ARG A 216 -66.92 18.18 27.21
N PRO A 217 -68.07 17.84 26.62
CA PRO A 217 -69.28 17.81 27.41
C PRO A 217 -69.91 16.42 27.39
N ALA A 218 -70.46 16.07 28.54
CA ALA A 218 -71.43 15.01 28.73
C ALA A 218 -72.74 15.67 29.13
N HIS A 219 -73.79 15.57 28.32
CA HIS A 219 -75.20 15.47 28.74
C HIS A 219 -76.06 15.32 27.47
N ASN A 220 -76.82 14.23 27.27
CA ASN A 220 -78.09 13.83 27.90
C ASN A 220 -79.29 14.46 27.18
N GLY A 221 -80.16 13.60 26.64
CA GLY A 221 -81.34 13.92 25.84
C GLY A 221 -81.65 12.77 24.89
#